data_AF-A0A2E9QRG9-F1
#
_entry.id   AF-A0A2E9QRG9-F1
#
_cell.length_a   1.000
_cell.length_b   1.000
_cell.length_c   1.000
_cell.angle_alpha   90.00
_cell.angle_beta   90.00
_cell.angle_gamma   90.00
#
_symmetry.space_group_name_H-M   'P 1'
#
loop_
_entity.id
_entity.type
_entity.pdbx_description
1 polymer ?
#
loop_
_entity_poly.entity_id
_entity_poly.type
_entity_poly.pdbx_seq_one_letter_code
_entity_poly.pdbx_strand_id
1 'polypeptide(L)'
;MAVYFVRTNGNTAHNEPGTPGFVAGELPVFETDGNHFNYRTKCLREGFVRIGWPNTGDLRNPGAGALAQEEFSYEPGFENYHQDFSGIRTGDHILIPAGEEKGRVHLGSVVLRDPQDRRQILTTQPCLSAYYYFHDIPRGEWYECAHRIDVLWAREPDGSPLVREIEGVIGRWRYPISRIDQAQNSVLEIARSVGLPATCHDCSQ
;
A
#
# COMPACT_ATOMS: atom_id res chain seq x y z
N MET A 1 -9.92 10.69 -10.57
CA MET A 1 -9.91 10.08 -9.23
C MET A 1 -10.50 8.68 -9.32
N ALA A 2 -9.68 7.67 -9.07
CA ALA A 2 -10.08 6.27 -9.02
C ALA A 2 -9.99 5.75 -7.57
N VAL A 3 -10.64 4.61 -7.33
CA VAL A 3 -10.53 3.89 -6.06
C VAL A 3 -9.85 2.55 -6.34
N TYR A 4 -8.83 2.25 -5.55
CA TYR A 4 -8.10 0.98 -5.63
C TYR A 4 -8.21 0.23 -4.31
N PHE A 5 -8.51 -1.06 -4.39
CA PHE A 5 -8.25 -1.99 -3.30
C PHE A 5 -6.85 -2.56 -3.48
N VAL A 6 -6.02 -2.46 -2.43
CA VAL A 6 -4.67 -3.03 -2.40
C VAL A 6 -4.62 -4.05 -1.27
N ARG A 7 -4.24 -5.28 -1.61
CA ARG A 7 -4.01 -6.31 -0.61
C ARG A 7 -2.74 -5.99 0.15
N THR A 8 -2.85 -5.78 1.45
CA THR A 8 -1.69 -5.78 2.33
C THR A 8 -1.33 -7.23 2.63
N ASN A 9 -0.08 -7.63 2.39
CA ASN A 9 0.45 -8.86 2.96
C ASN A 9 0.23 -8.78 4.48
N GLY A 10 -0.43 -9.76 5.09
CA GLY A 10 -0.75 -9.72 6.50
C GLY A 10 0.50 -9.95 7.36
N ASN A 11 0.52 -11.08 8.04
CA ASN A 11 1.63 -11.56 8.84
C ASN A 11 2.83 -11.98 7.95
N THR A 12 4.04 -11.51 8.24
CA THR A 12 5.26 -11.91 7.50
C THR A 12 5.65 -13.35 7.78
N ALA A 13 6.17 -14.05 6.77
CA ALA A 13 6.77 -15.38 6.91
C ALA A 13 8.26 -15.32 7.32
N HIS A 14 8.91 -14.13 7.26
CA HIS A 14 10.37 -14.04 7.41
C HIS A 14 10.87 -13.69 8.81
N ASN A 15 9.96 -13.64 9.79
CA ASN A 15 10.30 -13.36 11.19
C ASN A 15 10.22 -14.62 12.07
N GLU A 16 10.18 -15.81 11.47
CA GLU A 16 10.19 -17.10 12.17
C GLU A 16 11.57 -17.77 12.04
N PRO A 17 12.45 -17.67 13.07
CA PRO A 17 13.75 -18.33 13.05
C PRO A 17 13.63 -19.83 12.77
N GLY A 18 14.49 -20.34 11.89
CA GLY A 18 14.51 -21.75 11.52
C GLY A 18 13.63 -22.11 10.32
N THR A 19 12.92 -21.14 9.74
CA THR A 19 12.24 -21.32 8.44
C THR A 19 13.13 -20.84 7.28
N PRO A 20 12.95 -21.38 6.06
CA PRO A 20 13.67 -20.90 4.87
C PRO A 20 13.41 -19.43 4.54
N GLY A 21 12.31 -18.87 5.05
CA GLY A 21 11.96 -17.47 4.87
C GLY A 21 12.68 -16.52 5.80
N PHE A 22 13.35 -16.99 6.87
CA PHE A 22 13.91 -16.12 7.91
C PHE A 22 15.01 -15.18 7.41
N VAL A 23 14.90 -13.88 7.71
CA VAL A 23 15.90 -12.86 7.37
C VAL A 23 16.47 -12.23 8.65
N ALA A 24 17.74 -12.52 8.95
CA ALA A 24 18.41 -12.04 10.14
C ALA A 24 18.69 -10.51 10.08
N GLY A 25 18.34 -9.78 11.14
CA GLY A 25 18.58 -8.33 11.25
C GLY A 25 17.35 -7.45 10.97
N GLU A 26 16.21 -8.05 10.61
CA GLU A 26 14.92 -7.36 10.55
C GLU A 26 14.40 -7.05 11.97
N LEU A 27 13.85 -5.85 12.17
CA LEU A 27 13.35 -5.39 13.47
C LEU A 27 11.80 -5.44 13.57
N PRO A 28 11.24 -5.54 14.80
CA PRO A 28 11.75 -6.32 15.91
C PRO A 28 10.99 -7.64 16.01
N VAL A 29 11.74 -8.63 16.48
CA VAL A 29 11.34 -9.92 17.03
C VAL A 29 10.18 -9.83 18.07
N PHE A 30 9.61 -8.65 18.39
CA PHE A 30 8.68 -8.43 19.52
C PHE A 30 7.61 -7.32 19.36
N GLU A 31 7.06 -7.04 18.17
CA GLU A 31 5.81 -6.25 18.02
C GLU A 31 4.68 -7.07 17.37
N THR A 32 4.49 -8.32 17.81
CA THR A 32 3.66 -9.31 17.11
C THR A 32 2.66 -10.00 18.04
N ASP A 33 1.47 -10.29 17.51
CA ASP A 33 0.54 -11.30 18.05
C ASP A 33 1.10 -12.71 17.78
N GLY A 34 2.20 -13.06 18.46
CA GLY A 34 2.89 -14.33 18.28
C GLY A 34 3.67 -14.48 16.97
N ASN A 35 4.91 -13.97 16.96
CA ASN A 35 5.98 -14.17 15.95
C ASN A 35 5.82 -13.49 14.58
N HIS A 36 4.67 -12.93 14.24
CA HIS A 36 4.42 -12.39 12.89
C HIS A 36 4.28 -10.87 12.83
N PHE A 37 5.06 -10.23 11.97
CA PHE A 37 4.96 -8.80 11.68
C PHE A 37 3.75 -8.48 10.79
N ASN A 38 2.94 -7.48 11.15
CA ASN A 38 1.74 -7.08 10.42
C ASN A 38 1.95 -5.81 9.58
N TYR A 39 2.09 -5.94 8.26
CA TYR A 39 2.33 -4.78 7.38
C TYR A 39 1.20 -3.78 7.35
N ARG A 40 -0.04 -4.19 7.62
CA ARG A 40 -1.18 -3.25 7.71
C ARG A 40 -0.88 -2.19 8.77
N THR A 41 -0.43 -2.60 9.94
CA THR A 41 -0.12 -1.69 11.05
C THR A 41 0.97 -0.68 10.66
N LYS A 42 2.03 -1.11 9.97
CA LYS A 42 3.06 -0.19 9.46
C LYS A 42 2.50 0.77 8.42
N CYS A 43 1.78 0.26 7.42
CA CYS A 43 1.19 1.07 6.36
C CYS A 43 0.35 2.20 6.96
N LEU A 44 -0.49 1.88 7.95
CA LEU A 44 -1.33 2.83 8.67
C LEU A 44 -0.53 3.83 9.50
N ARG A 45 0.48 3.36 10.23
CA ARG A 45 1.33 4.20 11.11
C ARG A 45 2.19 5.18 10.31
N GLU A 46 2.79 4.72 9.22
CA GLU A 46 3.79 5.46 8.46
C GLU A 46 3.23 6.13 7.20
N GLY A 47 1.94 5.94 6.90
CA GLY A 47 1.26 6.70 5.87
C GLY A 47 1.67 6.32 4.45
N PHE A 48 1.76 5.01 4.17
CA PHE A 48 1.98 4.48 2.82
C PHE A 48 1.18 3.20 2.61
N VAL A 49 1.02 2.78 1.36
CA VAL A 49 0.69 1.39 1.02
C VAL A 49 1.80 0.82 0.15
N ARG A 50 2.00 -0.50 0.26
CA ARG A 50 2.99 -1.22 -0.52
C ARG A 50 2.37 -2.41 -1.23
N ILE A 51 2.95 -2.75 -2.37
CA ILE A 51 2.97 -4.10 -2.90
C ILE A 51 4.43 -4.53 -2.95
N GLY A 52 4.70 -5.78 -2.60
CA GLY A 52 6.07 -6.29 -2.60
C GLY A 52 6.11 -7.61 -3.32
N TRP A 53 6.97 -7.69 -4.33
CA TRP A 53 7.69 -8.88 -4.72
C TRP A 53 9.11 -8.46 -5.07
N PRO A 54 10.14 -9.10 -4.50
CA PRO A 54 11.51 -8.58 -4.51
C PRO A 54 12.15 -8.65 -5.90
N ASN A 55 11.46 -9.24 -6.89
CA ASN A 55 12.00 -9.46 -8.22
C ASN A 55 11.58 -8.45 -9.29
N THR A 56 10.80 -7.43 -8.93
CA THR A 56 10.48 -6.33 -9.84
C THR A 56 11.25 -5.11 -9.35
N GLY A 57 12.38 -4.81 -10.00
CA GLY A 57 13.13 -3.59 -9.72
C GLY A 57 12.31 -2.31 -9.97
N ASP A 58 12.94 -1.14 -9.85
CA ASP A 58 12.25 0.14 -10.06
C ASP A 58 11.55 0.20 -11.42
N LEU A 59 10.22 0.26 -11.42
CA LEU A 59 9.40 0.26 -12.64
C LEU A 59 9.56 1.53 -13.48
N ARG A 60 10.16 2.59 -12.92
CA ARG A 60 10.55 3.78 -13.68
C ARG A 60 11.70 3.47 -14.65
N ASN A 61 12.44 2.39 -14.41
CA ASN A 61 13.61 2.00 -15.17
C ASN A 61 13.33 0.66 -15.89
N PRO A 62 13.01 0.67 -17.20
CA PRO A 62 12.61 -0.53 -17.96
C PRO A 62 13.69 -1.63 -18.11
N GLY A 63 14.82 -1.51 -17.40
CA GLY A 63 15.89 -2.50 -17.32
C GLY A 63 16.40 -2.77 -15.90
N ALA A 64 15.65 -2.37 -14.85
CA ALA A 64 16.06 -2.61 -13.46
C ALA A 64 16.27 -4.10 -13.12
N GLY A 65 15.68 -4.99 -13.92
CA GLY A 65 15.89 -6.43 -13.84
C GLY A 65 15.30 -7.07 -12.58
N ALA A 66 15.51 -8.38 -12.50
CA ALA A 66 15.30 -9.20 -11.33
C ALA A 66 16.34 -8.84 -10.26
N LEU A 67 15.90 -8.36 -9.09
CA LEU A 67 16.79 -8.09 -7.95
C LEU A 67 16.84 -9.24 -6.93
N ALA A 68 15.94 -10.22 -7.06
CA ALA A 68 15.88 -11.40 -6.20
C ALA A 68 16.32 -12.64 -6.97
N GLN A 69 16.66 -13.71 -6.25
CA GLN A 69 16.94 -15.01 -6.87
C GLN A 69 15.66 -15.59 -7.49
N GLU A 70 15.82 -16.44 -8.50
CA GLU A 70 14.72 -17.04 -9.28
C GLU A 70 13.70 -17.79 -8.41
N GLU A 71 14.13 -18.40 -7.31
CA GLU A 71 13.28 -19.09 -6.33
C GLU A 71 12.34 -18.16 -5.53
N PHE A 72 12.66 -16.86 -5.46
CA PHE A 72 11.80 -15.82 -4.92
C PHE A 72 11.08 -15.04 -6.05
N SER A 73 11.17 -15.53 -7.28
CA SER A 73 10.61 -14.92 -8.48
C SER A 73 9.25 -15.53 -8.84
N TYR A 74 8.38 -14.72 -9.41
CA TYR A 74 6.96 -15.03 -9.59
C TYR A 74 6.67 -15.93 -10.81
N GLU A 75 5.65 -16.78 -10.67
CA GLU A 75 4.87 -17.45 -11.74
C GLU A 75 4.26 -16.47 -12.80
N PRO A 76 4.08 -16.92 -14.06
CA PRO A 76 3.42 -16.15 -15.13
C PRO A 76 1.98 -15.73 -14.79
N GLY A 77 1.56 -14.52 -15.22
CA GLY A 77 0.18 -14.01 -15.07
C GLY A 77 -0.01 -12.88 -14.06
N PHE A 78 1.06 -12.47 -13.41
CA PHE A 78 1.10 -11.41 -12.39
C PHE A 78 1.80 -10.11 -12.87
N GLU A 79 2.20 -10.05 -14.14
CA GLU A 79 3.02 -8.99 -14.71
C GLU A 79 2.38 -7.59 -14.67
N ASN A 80 1.05 -7.52 -14.70
CA ASN A 80 0.35 -6.23 -14.81
C ASN A 80 0.07 -5.56 -13.46
N TYR A 81 0.02 -6.28 -12.34
CA TYR A 81 -0.44 -5.68 -11.08
C TYR A 81 0.55 -4.63 -10.55
N HIS A 82 1.85 -4.84 -10.80
CA HIS A 82 2.90 -3.88 -10.49
C HIS A 82 2.76 -2.61 -11.33
N GLN A 83 2.43 -2.77 -12.61
CA GLN A 83 2.17 -1.65 -13.52
C GLN A 83 0.91 -0.89 -13.09
N ASP A 84 -0.18 -1.60 -12.79
CA ASP A 84 -1.42 -1.02 -12.26
C ASP A 84 -1.18 -0.20 -11.00
N PHE A 85 -0.36 -0.72 -10.08
CA PHE A 85 0.02 -0.01 -8.86
C PHE A 85 0.89 1.21 -9.13
N SER A 86 1.86 1.10 -10.05
CA SER A 86 2.68 2.24 -10.48
C SER A 86 1.86 3.32 -11.21
N GLY A 87 0.70 2.94 -11.75
CA GLY A 87 -0.27 3.80 -12.40
C GLY A 87 -1.10 4.65 -11.43
N ILE A 88 -1.11 4.33 -10.13
CA ILE A 88 -1.83 5.10 -9.12
C ILE A 88 -1.25 6.52 -9.03
N ARG A 89 -2.13 7.52 -8.92
CA ARG A 89 -1.75 8.93 -8.87
C ARG A 89 -2.20 9.56 -7.55
N THR A 90 -1.61 10.70 -7.21
CA THR A 90 -2.13 11.57 -6.16
C THR A 90 -3.61 11.85 -6.39
N GLY A 91 -4.35 12.04 -5.29
CA GLY A 91 -5.79 12.23 -5.32
C GLY A 91 -6.62 10.95 -5.49
N ASP A 92 -6.05 9.83 -5.95
CA ASP A 92 -6.77 8.54 -5.92
C ASP A 92 -7.01 8.07 -4.48
N HIS A 93 -7.95 7.14 -4.30
CA HIS A 93 -8.24 6.55 -3.00
C HIS A 93 -7.77 5.10 -2.91
N ILE A 94 -7.22 4.76 -1.74
CA ILE A 94 -6.75 3.43 -1.41
C ILE A 94 -7.63 2.82 -0.35
N LEU A 95 -8.08 1.60 -0.61
CA LEU A 95 -8.68 0.70 0.35
C LEU A 95 -7.67 -0.41 0.67
N ILE A 96 -7.43 -0.65 1.96
CA ILE A 96 -6.70 -1.86 2.40
C ILE A 96 -7.57 -2.65 3.38
N PRO A 97 -7.39 -3.98 3.46
CA PRO A 97 -7.92 -4.81 4.53
C PRO A 97 -7.84 -4.20 5.94
N ALA A 98 -8.94 -4.22 6.71
CA ALA A 98 -8.92 -3.89 8.13
C ALA A 98 -8.68 -5.11 9.06
N GLY A 99 -8.80 -6.32 8.53
CA GLY A 99 -8.80 -7.55 9.30
C GLY A 99 -9.03 -8.77 8.41
N GLU A 100 -9.45 -9.88 9.01
CA GLU A 100 -9.87 -11.09 8.29
C GLU A 100 -11.33 -11.03 7.81
N GLU A 101 -12.12 -10.12 8.40
CA GLU A 101 -13.50 -9.87 8.03
C GLU A 101 -13.59 -9.27 6.61
N LYS A 102 -14.19 -10.04 5.69
CA LYS A 102 -14.33 -9.66 4.29
C LYS A 102 -15.20 -8.42 4.17
N GLY A 103 -14.68 -7.39 3.50
CA GLY A 103 -15.44 -6.16 3.19
C GLY A 103 -15.15 -4.99 4.14
N ARG A 104 -14.48 -5.23 5.28
CA ARG A 104 -14.00 -4.15 6.15
C ARG A 104 -12.64 -3.65 5.71
N VAL A 105 -12.54 -2.33 5.52
CA VAL A 105 -11.36 -1.69 4.96
C VAL A 105 -10.98 -0.43 5.72
N HIS A 106 -9.70 -0.11 5.68
CA HIS A 106 -9.21 1.25 5.91
C HIS A 106 -9.25 2.03 4.60
N LEU A 107 -9.58 3.31 4.69
CA LEU A 107 -9.61 4.24 3.58
C LEU A 107 -8.49 5.27 3.72
N GLY A 108 -7.79 5.55 2.63
CA GLY A 108 -6.84 6.65 2.55
C GLY A 108 -6.89 7.34 1.19
N SER A 109 -6.27 8.51 1.11
CA SER A 109 -6.06 9.24 -0.14
C SER A 109 -4.59 9.25 -0.49
N VAL A 110 -4.28 9.04 -1.75
CA VAL A 110 -2.90 9.08 -2.24
C VAL A 110 -2.41 10.53 -2.25
N VAL A 111 -1.24 10.74 -1.68
CA VAL A 111 -0.64 12.05 -1.51
C VAL A 111 0.82 12.01 -1.97
N LEU A 112 1.41 13.19 -2.19
CA LEU A 112 2.85 13.33 -2.32
C LEU A 112 3.42 13.90 -1.02
N ARG A 113 4.46 13.27 -0.48
CA ARG A 113 5.16 13.72 0.74
C ARG A 113 6.55 14.23 0.41
N ASP A 114 7.09 15.05 1.30
CA ASP A 114 8.48 15.47 1.20
C ASP A 114 9.39 14.26 1.49
N PRO A 115 10.34 13.91 0.60
CA PRO A 115 11.27 12.82 0.85
C PRO A 115 12.22 13.08 2.03
N GLN A 116 12.46 14.34 2.40
CA GLN A 116 13.28 14.75 3.54
C GLN A 116 12.48 14.82 4.85
N ASP A 117 11.19 15.15 4.77
CA ASP A 117 10.25 15.07 5.90
C ASP A 117 8.94 14.41 5.48
N ARG A 118 8.87 13.09 5.65
CA ARG A 118 7.68 12.29 5.30
C ARG A 118 6.42 12.69 6.08
N ARG A 119 6.50 13.52 7.13
CA ARG A 119 5.31 14.03 7.81
C ARG A 119 4.62 15.11 6.98
N GLN A 120 5.39 15.87 6.21
CA GLN A 120 4.90 16.95 5.38
C GLN A 120 4.24 16.40 4.10
N ILE A 121 2.98 16.76 3.89
CA ILE A 121 2.27 16.53 2.62
C ILE A 121 2.56 17.71 1.71
N LEU A 122 3.21 17.45 0.58
CA LEU A 122 3.48 18.44 -0.46
C LEU A 122 2.21 18.76 -1.24
N THR A 123 1.44 17.74 -1.59
CA THR A 123 0.20 17.94 -2.34
C THR A 123 -0.74 16.74 -2.25
N THR A 124 -2.03 17.06 -2.29
CA THR A 124 -3.15 16.12 -2.47
C THR A 124 -3.81 16.30 -3.84
N GLN A 125 -3.32 17.24 -4.65
CA GLN A 125 -3.88 17.52 -5.98
C GLN A 125 -3.74 16.30 -6.87
N PRO A 126 -4.75 16.01 -7.71
CA PRO A 126 -4.76 14.78 -8.47
C PRO A 126 -3.68 14.74 -9.56
N CYS A 127 -3.42 13.54 -10.08
CA CYS A 127 -2.70 13.28 -11.34
C CYS A 127 -1.17 13.38 -11.32
N LEU A 128 -0.53 13.56 -10.17
CA LEU A 128 0.92 13.38 -10.05
C LEU A 128 1.25 11.92 -9.72
N SER A 129 2.38 11.43 -10.22
CA SER A 129 2.88 10.13 -9.81
C SER A 129 3.24 10.15 -8.33
N ALA A 130 2.62 9.26 -7.55
CA ALA A 130 2.98 9.03 -6.15
C ALA A 130 3.85 7.78 -5.97
N TYR A 131 4.12 7.06 -7.07
CA TYR A 131 4.94 5.86 -7.07
C TYR A 131 6.40 6.17 -6.76
N TYR A 132 6.94 5.42 -5.81
CA TYR A 132 8.37 5.33 -5.59
C TYR A 132 8.79 3.90 -5.27
N TYR A 133 10.03 3.60 -5.58
CA TYR A 133 10.67 2.33 -5.30
C TYR A 133 11.67 2.50 -4.17
N PHE A 134 11.58 1.64 -3.16
CA PHE A 134 12.50 1.64 -2.03
C PHE A 134 13.43 0.43 -2.13
N HIS A 135 14.72 0.69 -2.40
CA HIS A 135 15.71 -0.34 -2.76
C HIS A 135 16.87 -0.48 -1.76
N ASP A 136 16.96 0.37 -0.73
CA ASP A 136 18.13 0.45 0.15
C ASP A 136 17.71 0.12 1.59
N ILE A 137 18.38 -0.82 2.24
CA ILE A 137 18.22 -1.09 3.67
C ILE A 137 19.38 -0.42 4.42
N PRO A 138 19.20 0.79 5.00
CA PRO A 138 19.95 1.14 6.19
C PRO A 138 19.67 0.06 7.25
N ARG A 139 20.71 -0.44 7.92
CA ARG A 139 20.58 -1.42 9.03
C ARG A 139 19.42 -1.00 9.96
N GLY A 140 18.36 -1.82 10.03
CA GLY A 140 17.22 -1.61 10.93
C GLY A 140 15.87 -1.27 10.26
N GLU A 141 15.80 -1.10 8.93
CA GLU A 141 14.55 -0.88 8.18
C GLU A 141 13.96 -2.18 7.58
N TRP A 142 12.64 -2.24 7.39
CA TRP A 142 11.90 -3.49 7.05
C TRP A 142 11.74 -3.68 5.54
N TYR A 143 12.25 -4.82 5.03
CA TYR A 143 12.26 -5.30 3.64
C TYR A 143 12.68 -4.31 2.54
N GLU A 144 13.73 -4.75 1.85
CA GLU A 144 14.22 -4.35 0.53
C GLU A 144 13.14 -4.50 -0.56
N CYS A 145 13.22 -3.64 -1.58
CA CYS A 145 12.56 -3.83 -2.88
C CYS A 145 11.03 -3.84 -2.85
N ALA A 146 10.42 -2.73 -2.44
CA ALA A 146 8.97 -2.56 -2.46
C ALA A 146 8.51 -1.36 -3.30
N HIS A 147 7.45 -1.58 -4.06
CA HIS A 147 6.68 -0.55 -4.73
C HIS A 147 5.78 0.12 -3.69
N ARG A 148 5.88 1.44 -3.56
CA ARG A 148 5.14 2.18 -2.55
C ARG A 148 4.47 3.41 -3.16
N ILE A 149 3.39 3.82 -2.50
CA ILE A 149 2.74 5.12 -2.69
C ILE A 149 2.40 5.70 -1.31
N ASP A 150 2.55 7.00 -1.17
CA ASP A 150 2.20 7.68 0.08
C ASP A 150 0.70 7.87 0.20
N VAL A 151 0.20 7.67 1.42
CA VAL A 151 -1.23 7.69 1.74
C VAL A 151 -1.48 8.56 2.98
N LEU A 152 -2.49 9.40 2.88
CA LEU A 152 -3.14 10.03 4.03
C LEU A 152 -4.31 9.15 4.44
N TRP A 153 -4.16 8.40 5.53
CA TRP A 153 -5.20 7.52 6.06
C TRP A 153 -6.28 8.31 6.78
N ALA A 154 -7.55 7.96 6.53
CA ALA A 154 -8.67 8.43 7.31
C ALA A 154 -8.53 7.96 8.77
N ARG A 155 -8.91 8.84 9.70
CA ARG A 155 -8.88 8.59 11.14
C ARG A 155 -10.24 8.86 11.75
N GLU A 156 -10.57 8.11 12.80
CA GLU A 156 -11.66 8.45 13.71
C GLU A 156 -11.27 9.68 14.55
N PRO A 157 -12.23 10.34 15.24
CA PRO A 157 -11.93 11.52 16.09
C PRO A 157 -10.90 11.27 17.20
N ASP A 158 -10.74 10.02 17.63
CA ASP A 158 -9.74 9.61 18.63
C ASP A 158 -8.34 9.38 18.04
N GLY A 159 -8.17 9.56 16.72
CA GLY A 159 -6.91 9.36 16.00
C GLY A 159 -6.64 7.91 15.58
N SER A 160 -7.51 6.96 15.91
CA SER A 160 -7.41 5.58 15.44
C SER A 160 -7.71 5.48 13.93
N PRO A 161 -7.14 4.49 13.21
CA PRO A 161 -7.46 4.28 11.80
C PRO A 161 -8.95 4.03 11.58
N LEU A 162 -9.56 4.78 10.64
CA LEU A 162 -10.96 4.57 10.25
C LEU A 162 -11.15 3.16 9.69
N VAL A 163 -12.20 2.47 10.14
CA VAL A 163 -12.65 1.21 9.55
C VAL A 163 -14.08 1.35 9.06
N ARG A 164 -14.34 1.02 7.81
CA ARG A 164 -15.69 1.01 7.23
C ARG A 164 -15.93 -0.29 6.49
N GLU A 165 -17.17 -0.74 6.53
CA GLU A 165 -17.65 -1.78 5.63
C GLU A 165 -18.05 -1.13 4.30
N ILE A 166 -17.53 -1.67 3.20
CA ILE A 166 -17.80 -1.16 1.86
C ILE A 166 -18.27 -2.33 0.98
N GLU A 167 -19.57 -2.32 0.67
CA GLU A 167 -20.16 -3.24 -0.30
C GLU A 167 -19.46 -3.08 -1.66
N GLY A 168 -19.14 -4.19 -2.34
CA GLY A 168 -18.38 -4.19 -3.60
C GLY A 168 -16.87 -4.48 -3.47
N VAL A 169 -16.34 -4.52 -2.24
CA VAL A 169 -14.96 -4.95 -1.96
C VAL A 169 -14.88 -6.45 -1.57
N ILE A 170 -16.02 -7.08 -1.29
CA ILE A 170 -16.09 -8.51 -0.99
C ILE A 170 -15.52 -9.32 -2.18
N GLY A 171 -14.56 -10.21 -1.90
CA GLY A 171 -13.89 -11.03 -2.91
C GLY A 171 -12.67 -10.39 -3.59
N ARG A 172 -12.44 -9.08 -3.44
CA ARG A 172 -11.26 -8.37 -4.01
C ARG A 172 -9.93 -8.79 -3.40
N TRP A 173 -9.99 -9.34 -2.20
CA TRP A 173 -8.90 -9.94 -1.41
C TRP A 173 -8.07 -10.99 -2.14
N ARG A 174 -8.62 -11.59 -3.21
CA ARG A 174 -7.91 -12.56 -4.06
C ARG A 174 -6.87 -11.90 -4.97
N TYR A 175 -6.96 -10.60 -5.21
CA TYR A 175 -6.08 -9.86 -6.11
C TYR A 175 -5.10 -8.99 -5.30
N PRO A 176 -3.82 -8.88 -5.73
CA PRO A 176 -2.85 -7.97 -5.11
C PRO A 176 -3.30 -6.50 -5.15
N ILE A 177 -3.91 -6.10 -6.27
CA ILE A 177 -4.53 -4.80 -6.48
C ILE A 177 -5.76 -4.98 -7.38
N SER A 178 -6.78 -4.15 -7.17
CA SER A 178 -7.92 -4.06 -8.08
C SER A 178 -8.52 -2.66 -8.05
N ARG A 179 -8.91 -2.14 -9.21
CA ARG A 179 -9.72 -0.92 -9.30
C ARG A 179 -11.17 -1.23 -8.89
N ILE A 180 -11.79 -0.31 -8.16
CA ILE A 180 -13.13 -0.45 -7.60
C ILE A 180 -14.05 0.61 -8.21
N ASP A 181 -14.77 0.23 -9.26
CA ASP A 181 -15.72 1.14 -9.91
C ASP A 181 -17.11 1.09 -9.23
N GLN A 182 -17.54 -0.09 -8.77
CA GLN A 182 -18.91 -0.30 -8.23
C GLN A 182 -19.19 0.44 -6.92
N ALA A 183 -18.18 0.65 -6.09
CA ALA A 183 -18.31 1.31 -4.78
C ALA A 183 -17.73 2.73 -4.75
N GLN A 184 -17.36 3.27 -5.92
CA GLN A 184 -16.60 4.51 -6.02
C GLN A 184 -17.33 5.68 -5.35
N ASN A 185 -18.63 5.87 -5.62
CA ASN A 185 -19.38 6.99 -5.05
C ASN A 185 -19.46 6.92 -3.52
N SER A 186 -19.73 5.74 -2.96
CA SER A 186 -19.77 5.54 -1.51
C SER A 186 -18.43 5.83 -0.85
N VAL A 187 -17.33 5.41 -1.48
CA VAL A 187 -15.97 5.72 -1.00
C VAL A 187 -15.71 7.22 -1.00
N LEU A 188 -16.12 7.93 -2.06
CA LEU A 188 -15.97 9.39 -2.15
C LEU A 188 -16.81 10.14 -1.11
N GLU A 189 -18.01 9.66 -0.81
CA GLU A 189 -18.86 10.22 0.25
C GLU A 189 -18.22 10.05 1.63
N ILE A 190 -17.71 8.86 1.93
CA ILE A 190 -16.98 8.59 3.18
C ILE A 190 -15.75 9.50 3.24
N ALA A 191 -14.96 9.59 2.17
CA ALA A 191 -13.78 10.45 2.11
C ALA A 191 -14.12 11.91 2.45
N ARG A 192 -15.19 12.48 1.87
CA ARG A 192 -15.66 13.84 2.20
C ARG A 192 -16.02 13.98 3.67
N SER A 193 -16.76 13.01 4.22
CA SER A 193 -17.22 13.07 5.62
C SER A 193 -16.08 13.05 6.65
N VAL A 194 -14.93 12.50 6.28
CA VAL A 194 -13.74 12.38 7.15
C VAL A 194 -12.63 13.36 6.76
N GLY A 195 -12.93 14.34 5.90
CA GLY A 195 -12.00 15.41 5.53
C GLY A 195 -10.88 14.99 4.57
N LEU A 196 -11.03 13.86 3.89
CA LEU A 196 -10.12 13.47 2.82
C LEU A 196 -10.45 14.20 1.50
N PRO A 197 -9.45 14.51 0.66
CA PRO A 197 -9.66 15.07 -0.68
C PRO A 197 -10.58 14.18 -1.51
N ALA A 198 -11.67 14.71 -2.05
CA ALA A 198 -12.70 13.89 -2.73
C ALA A 198 -13.32 14.56 -3.97
N THR A 199 -12.60 15.54 -4.54
CA THR A 199 -12.94 16.23 -5.78
C THR A 199 -11.74 16.21 -6.71
N CYS A 200 -11.98 15.88 -7.98
CA CYS A 200 -11.00 16.07 -9.03
C CYS A 200 -11.10 17.54 -9.47
N HIS A 201 -10.06 18.34 -9.27
CA HIS A 201 -9.88 19.50 -10.13
C HIS A 201 -9.32 18.96 -11.45
N ASP A 202 -9.94 19.32 -12.57
CA ASP A 202 -9.66 18.76 -13.90
C ASP A 202 -8.15 18.67 -14.17
N CYS A 203 -7.69 17.47 -14.51
CA CYS A 203 -6.30 17.21 -14.88
C CYS A 203 -6.03 17.48 -16.37
N SER A 204 -6.80 18.36 -16.99
CA SER A 204 -6.61 18.76 -18.38
C SER A 204 -5.48 19.79 -18.45
N GLN A 205 -4.25 19.33 -18.64
CA GLN A 205 -3.19 20.12 -19.26
C GLN A 205 -2.77 19.44 -20.56
#